data_AF-A0A7X4Y7Q2-F1
#
_entry.id   AF-A0A7X4Y7Q2-F1
#
_cell.length_a   1.000
_cell.length_b   1.000
_cell.length_c   1.000
_cell.angle_alpha   90.00
_cell.angle_beta   90.00
_cell.angle_gamma   90.00
#
_symmetry.space_group_name_H-M   'P 1'
#
loop_
_entity.id
_entity.type
_entity.pdbx_description
1 polymer ?
#
loop_
_entity_poly.entity_id
_entity_poly.type
_entity_poly.pdbx_seq_one_letter_code
_entity_poly.pdbx_strand_id
1 'polypeptide(L)'
;MSDVPQYRKPIGTARKFIKRVDIDGAPYDICEPSAGDKTLVLKMSKEAGEIDAERKPVNEDAGVYFLARVAIACLNHPGGRRRAFDMNSREDLEAVKLEPWLVDLAKDFTSGFGGKTVEEEQGNSEATPS
;
A
#
# COMPACT_ATOMS: atom_id res chain seq x y z
N MET A 1 -22.03 28.96 14.75
CA MET A 1 -21.17 27.98 14.05
C MET A 1 -21.18 26.72 14.88
N SER A 2 -21.89 25.69 14.43
CA SER A 2 -21.96 24.39 15.09
C SER A 2 -20.67 23.62 14.82
N ASP A 3 -19.86 23.47 15.85
CA ASP A 3 -18.62 22.71 15.81
C ASP A 3 -18.96 21.21 15.72
N VAL A 4 -18.84 20.63 14.52
CA VAL A 4 -19.11 19.21 14.31
C VAL A 4 -17.99 18.43 14.97
N PRO A 5 -18.27 17.51 15.92
CA PRO A 5 -17.22 16.75 16.57
C PRO A 5 -16.47 15.91 15.53
N GLN A 6 -15.18 16.17 15.34
CA GLN A 6 -14.31 15.31 14.53
C GLN A 6 -14.00 14.03 15.33
N TYR A 7 -14.83 13.00 15.13
CA TYR A 7 -14.55 11.69 15.70
C TYR A 7 -13.31 11.08 15.02
N ARG A 8 -12.26 10.84 15.80
CA ARG A 8 -11.11 10.05 15.33
C ARG A 8 -11.60 8.66 14.94
N LYS A 9 -11.16 8.16 13.79
CA LYS A 9 -11.42 6.79 13.36
C LYS A 9 -10.99 5.83 14.48
N PRO A 10 -11.85 4.93 14.98
CA PRO A 10 -11.46 3.98 16.03
C PRO A 10 -10.23 3.15 15.60
N ILE A 11 -9.32 2.91 16.54
CA ILE A 11 -8.21 1.97 16.35
C ILE A 11 -8.80 0.61 15.97
N GLY A 12 -8.25 -0.04 14.93
CA GLY A 12 -8.74 -1.35 14.46
C GLY A 12 -9.88 -1.31 13.43
N THR A 13 -10.22 -0.13 12.91
CA THR A 13 -11.15 -0.02 11.77
C THR A 13 -10.51 -0.50 10.47
N ALA A 14 -11.30 -1.21 9.65
CA ALA A 14 -10.87 -1.70 8.35
C ALA A 14 -10.28 -0.58 7.48
N ARG A 15 -9.17 -0.88 6.81
CA ARG A 15 -8.59 -0.04 5.77
C ARG A 15 -9.54 0.06 4.59
N LYS A 16 -9.36 1.10 3.78
CA LYS A 16 -10.18 1.29 2.58
C LYS A 16 -9.80 0.21 1.58
N PHE A 17 -10.74 -0.69 1.32
CA PHE A 17 -10.58 -1.79 0.37
C PHE A 17 -10.37 -1.24 -1.05
N ILE A 18 -9.47 -1.87 -1.81
CA ILE A 18 -9.22 -1.56 -3.23
C ILE A 18 -9.60 -2.76 -4.08
N LYS A 19 -8.98 -3.92 -3.80
CA LYS A 19 -9.10 -5.13 -4.61
C LYS A 19 -8.84 -6.37 -3.77
N ARG A 20 -9.53 -7.46 -4.09
CA ARG A 20 -9.20 -8.79 -3.57
C ARG A 20 -8.34 -9.53 -4.58
N VAL A 21 -7.29 -10.16 -4.11
CA VAL A 21 -6.36 -10.98 -4.89
C VAL A 21 -6.28 -12.38 -4.30
N ASP A 22 -5.95 -13.36 -5.12
CA ASP A 22 -5.61 -14.71 -4.70
C ASP A 22 -4.10 -14.87 -4.81
N ILE A 23 -3.46 -15.29 -3.71
CA ILE A 23 -2.03 -15.57 -3.65
C ILE A 23 -1.93 -17.00 -3.11
N ASP A 24 -1.40 -17.91 -3.93
CA ASP A 24 -1.26 -19.34 -3.63
C ASP A 24 -2.54 -20.02 -3.10
N GLY A 25 -3.69 -19.68 -3.68
CA GLY A 25 -4.99 -20.25 -3.30
C GLY A 25 -5.59 -19.64 -2.02
N ALA A 26 -4.99 -18.58 -1.48
CA ALA A 26 -5.49 -17.86 -0.32
C ALA A 26 -5.92 -16.43 -0.69
N PRO A 27 -7.09 -15.96 -0.22
CA PRO A 27 -7.56 -14.63 -0.51
C PRO A 27 -6.89 -13.56 0.36
N TYR A 28 -6.47 -12.46 -0.25
CA TYR A 28 -5.95 -11.26 0.41
C TYR A 28 -6.60 -10.00 -0.13
N ASP A 29 -6.61 -8.94 0.67
CA ASP A 29 -7.11 -7.62 0.31
C ASP A 29 -5.96 -6.65 0.11
N ILE A 30 -5.88 -6.07 -1.08
CA ILE A 30 -5.13 -4.85 -1.30
C ILE A 30 -6.00 -3.70 -0.78
N CYS A 31 -5.48 -2.98 0.19
CA CYS A 31 -6.15 -1.85 0.83
C CYS A 31 -5.28 -0.59 0.73
N GLU A 32 -5.92 0.58 0.75
CA GLU A 32 -5.21 1.85 0.83
C GLU A 32 -4.55 1.99 2.22
N PRO A 33 -3.22 2.14 2.29
CA PRO A 33 -2.51 2.35 3.53
C PRO A 33 -2.81 3.76 4.07
N SER A 34 -2.70 3.94 5.39
CA SER A 34 -2.90 5.29 5.96
C SER A 34 -1.74 6.23 5.61
N ALA A 35 -1.97 7.54 5.73
CA ALA A 35 -0.90 8.53 5.55
C ALA A 35 0.32 8.27 6.46
N GLY A 36 0.09 7.75 7.67
CA GLY A 36 1.16 7.34 8.59
C GLY A 36 1.96 6.14 8.07
N ASP A 37 1.28 5.13 7.52
CA ASP A 37 1.94 3.98 6.88
C ASP A 37 2.79 4.43 5.68
N LYS A 38 2.23 5.29 4.81
CA LYS A 38 2.94 5.84 3.64
C LYS A 38 4.21 6.59 4.06
N THR A 39 4.11 7.43 5.09
CA THR A 39 5.24 8.17 5.63
C THR A 39 6.29 7.25 6.25
N LEU A 40 5.86 6.19 6.93
CA LEU A 40 6.76 5.22 7.54
C LEU A 40 7.53 4.41 6.49
N VAL A 41 6.87 3.93 5.44
CA VAL A 41 7.55 3.27 4.30
C VAL A 41 8.61 4.18 3.71
N LEU A 42 8.27 5.44 3.40
CA LEU A 42 9.23 6.40 2.85
C LEU A 42 10.42 6.65 3.80
N LYS A 43 10.15 6.77 5.10
CA LYS A 43 11.19 6.96 6.12
C LYS A 43 12.12 5.74 6.17
N MET A 44 11.58 4.53 6.28
CA MET A 44 12.37 3.29 6.35
C MET A 44 13.21 3.09 5.08
N SER A 45 12.64 3.37 3.90
CA SER A 45 13.38 3.27 2.65
C SER A 45 14.51 4.29 2.54
N LYS A 46 14.30 5.51 3.03
CA LYS A 46 15.38 6.50 3.09
C LYS A 46 16.49 6.07 4.06
N GLU A 47 16.13 5.58 5.24
CA GLU A 47 17.09 5.11 6.25
C GLU A 47 17.87 3.88 5.79
N ALA A 48 17.26 3.01 5.00
CA ALA A 48 17.90 1.85 4.38
C ALA A 48 18.74 2.19 3.13
N GLY A 49 18.73 3.46 2.67
CA GLY A 49 19.42 3.88 1.46
C GLY A 49 18.78 3.34 0.18
N GLU A 50 17.51 2.94 0.22
CA GLU A 50 16.78 2.40 -0.93
C GLU A 50 16.32 3.52 -1.88
N ILE A 51 16.08 4.72 -1.33
CA ILE A 51 15.70 5.90 -2.12
C ILE A 51 16.65 7.07 -1.88
N ASP A 52 16.85 7.86 -2.93
CA ASP A 52 17.69 9.06 -2.90
C ASP A 52 16.94 10.29 -2.33
N ALA A 53 17.60 11.46 -2.40
CA ALA A 53 17.02 12.73 -1.94
C ALA A 53 15.78 13.16 -2.76
N GLU A 54 15.67 12.72 -4.01
CA GLU A 54 14.53 12.96 -4.91
C GLU A 54 13.43 11.88 -4.77
N ARG A 55 13.59 10.93 -3.84
CA ARG A 55 12.69 9.78 -3.62
C ARG A 55 12.67 8.80 -4.79
N LYS A 56 13.76 8.71 -5.56
CA LYS A 56 13.93 7.70 -6.61
C LYS A 56 14.73 6.52 -6.08
N PRO A 57 14.46 5.28 -6.55
CA PRO A 57 15.29 4.13 -6.21
C PRO A 57 16.75 4.36 -6.59
N VAL A 58 17.68 4.01 -5.69
CA VAL A 58 19.13 4.20 -5.94
C VAL A 58 19.71 3.19 -6.93
N ASN A 59 19.08 2.02 -7.06
CA ASN A 59 19.39 0.97 -8.02
C ASN A 59 18.17 0.02 -8.15
N GLU A 60 18.28 -1.00 -9.01
CA GLU A 60 17.20 -1.96 -9.25
C GLU A 60 16.78 -2.70 -7.98
N ASP A 61 17.74 -3.23 -7.21
CA ASP A 61 17.48 -3.99 -5.99
C ASP A 61 16.74 -3.16 -4.93
N ALA A 62 17.15 -1.90 -4.80
CA ALA A 62 16.50 -0.91 -3.95
C ALA A 62 15.06 -0.59 -4.40
N GLY A 63 14.81 -0.60 -5.71
CA GLY A 63 13.47 -0.48 -6.27
C GLY A 63 12.57 -1.64 -5.84
N VAL A 64 13.08 -2.87 -5.86
CA VAL A 64 12.32 -4.05 -5.40
C VAL A 64 12.08 -4.00 -3.90
N TYR A 65 13.06 -3.59 -3.09
CA TYR A 65 12.84 -3.40 -1.64
C TYR A 65 11.76 -2.35 -1.35
N PHE A 66 11.78 -1.21 -2.06
CA PHE A 66 10.74 -0.20 -1.92
C PHE A 66 9.36 -0.78 -2.28
N LEU A 67 9.26 -1.51 -3.40
CA LEU A 67 8.03 -2.17 -3.81
C LEU A 67 7.53 -3.19 -2.77
N ALA A 68 8.43 -3.99 -2.19
CA ALA A 68 8.09 -4.96 -1.14
C ALA A 68 7.53 -4.26 0.12
N ARG A 69 8.12 -3.14 0.55
CA ARG A 69 7.58 -2.33 1.66
C ARG A 69 6.20 -1.78 1.34
N VAL A 70 6.00 -1.32 0.11
CA VAL A 70 4.70 -0.85 -0.38
C VAL A 70 3.67 -1.98 -0.36
N ALA A 71 4.02 -3.17 -0.84
CA ALA A 71 3.15 -4.35 -0.81
C ALA A 71 2.76 -4.72 0.63
N ILE A 72 3.73 -4.78 1.56
CA ILE A 72 3.48 -5.06 2.98
C ILE A 72 2.51 -4.03 3.60
N ALA A 73 2.62 -2.76 3.24
CA ALA A 73 1.72 -1.72 3.73
C ALA A 73 0.29 -1.87 3.21
N CYS A 74 0.13 -2.34 1.96
CA CYS A 74 -1.15 -2.45 1.26
C CYS A 74 -1.86 -3.80 1.51
N LEU A 75 -1.12 -4.90 1.69
CA LEU A 75 -1.68 -6.25 1.74
C LEU A 75 -2.23 -6.59 3.14
N ASN A 76 -3.51 -6.93 3.17
CA ASN A 76 -4.25 -7.26 4.38
C ASN A 76 -4.94 -8.61 4.24
N HIS A 77 -5.19 -9.26 5.36
CA HIS A 77 -6.15 -10.37 5.40
C HIS A 77 -7.55 -9.88 5.01
N PRO A 78 -8.44 -10.78 4.54
CA PRO A 78 -9.80 -10.45 4.17
C PRO A 78 -10.52 -9.61 5.24
N GLY A 79 -11.13 -8.50 4.82
CA GLY A 79 -11.81 -7.54 5.68
C GLY A 79 -10.93 -6.35 6.09
N GLY A 80 -9.68 -6.29 5.66
CA GLY A 80 -8.84 -5.08 5.70
C GLY A 80 -8.47 -4.57 7.10
N ARG A 81 -8.65 -5.38 8.15
CA ARG A 81 -8.37 -4.97 9.55
C ARG A 81 -6.95 -5.29 10.01
N ARG A 82 -6.33 -6.32 9.43
CA ARG A 82 -5.02 -6.83 9.82
C ARG A 82 -4.16 -6.98 8.57
N ARG A 83 -2.94 -6.44 8.61
CA ARG A 83 -1.94 -6.64 7.56
C ARG A 83 -1.52 -8.10 7.51
N ALA A 84 -1.22 -8.59 6.31
CA ALA A 84 -0.70 -9.94 6.11
C ALA A 84 0.71 -10.10 6.70
N PHE A 85 1.50 -9.02 6.66
CA PHE A 85 2.90 -8.98 7.08
C PHE A 85 3.15 -7.84 8.08
N ASP A 86 4.21 -7.97 8.88
CA ASP A 86 4.68 -6.90 9.76
C ASP A 86 5.59 -5.94 8.99
N MET A 87 5.18 -4.67 8.97
CA MET A 87 5.90 -3.58 8.31
C MET A 87 7.28 -3.31 8.90
N ASN A 88 7.54 -3.71 10.15
CA ASN A 88 8.85 -3.56 10.78
C ASN A 88 9.70 -4.85 10.75
N SER A 89 9.17 -5.95 10.24
CA SER A 89 9.89 -7.22 10.15
C SER A 89 10.85 -7.21 8.97
N ARG A 90 12.15 -7.35 9.24
CA ARG A 90 13.15 -7.53 8.17
C ARG A 90 12.97 -8.88 7.49
N GLU A 91 12.58 -9.91 8.24
CA GLU A 91 12.34 -11.25 7.70
C GLU A 91 11.20 -11.25 6.69
N ASP A 92 10.06 -10.63 7.01
CA ASP A 92 8.93 -10.49 6.10
C ASP A 92 9.32 -9.71 4.84
N LEU A 93 10.12 -8.65 4.99
CA LEU A 93 10.61 -7.87 3.87
C LEU A 93 11.47 -8.69 2.91
N GLU A 94 12.44 -9.45 3.44
CA GLU A 94 13.29 -10.31 2.62
C GLU A 94 12.48 -11.42 1.94
N ALA A 95 11.51 -12.00 2.64
CA ALA A 95 10.63 -13.00 2.06
C ALA A 95 9.80 -12.40 0.91
N VAL A 96 9.05 -11.33 1.16
CA VAL A 96 8.18 -10.68 0.17
C VAL A 96 8.93 -10.22 -1.07
N LYS A 97 10.16 -9.70 -0.92
CA LYS A 97 10.99 -9.25 -2.05
C LYS A 97 11.25 -10.38 -3.06
N LEU A 98 11.33 -11.62 -2.60
CA LEU A 98 11.67 -12.78 -3.44
C LEU A 98 10.43 -13.43 -4.07
N GLU A 99 9.23 -12.97 -3.73
CA GLU A 99 8.00 -13.58 -4.18
C GLU A 99 7.62 -13.17 -5.62
N PRO A 100 7.24 -14.11 -6.50
CA PRO A 100 6.84 -13.81 -7.87
C PRO A 100 5.64 -12.86 -7.97
N TRP A 101 4.65 -13.04 -7.08
CA TRP A 101 3.43 -12.24 -7.07
C TRP A 101 3.68 -10.75 -6.79
N LEU A 102 4.84 -10.39 -6.23
CA LEU A 102 5.19 -9.00 -5.96
C LEU A 102 5.23 -8.17 -7.26
N VAL A 103 5.83 -8.75 -8.30
CA VAL A 103 5.97 -8.10 -9.62
C VAL A 103 4.65 -8.13 -10.37
N ASP A 104 3.94 -9.26 -10.33
CA ASP A 104 2.63 -9.42 -10.99
C ASP A 104 1.58 -8.42 -10.47
N LEU A 105 1.64 -8.11 -9.16
CA LEU A 105 0.73 -7.18 -8.49
C LEU A 105 1.33 -5.79 -8.28
N ALA A 106 2.50 -5.49 -8.85
CA ALA A 106 3.21 -4.23 -8.62
C ALA A 106 2.36 -2.99 -8.91
N LYS A 107 1.59 -3.03 -10.00
CA LYS A 107 0.67 -1.95 -10.37
C LYS A 107 -0.44 -1.75 -9.33
N ASP A 108 -1.05 -2.83 -8.87
CA ASP A 108 -2.11 -2.76 -7.87
C ASP A 108 -1.59 -2.18 -6.54
N PHE A 109 -0.38 -2.59 -6.13
CA PHE A 109 0.26 -2.07 -4.91
C PHE A 109 0.63 -0.60 -5.01
N THR A 110 1.26 -0.20 -6.12
CA THR A 110 1.68 1.19 -6.33
C THR A 110 0.50 2.14 -6.48
N SER A 111 -0.54 1.77 -7.22
CA SER A 111 -1.80 2.53 -7.29
C SER A 111 -2.46 2.62 -5.92
N GLY A 112 -2.50 1.51 -5.15
CA GLY A 112 -3.08 1.52 -3.82
C GLY A 112 -2.31 2.37 -2.81
N PHE A 113 -0.99 2.43 -2.95
CA PHE A 113 -0.12 3.24 -2.10
C PHE A 113 -0.15 4.73 -2.47
N GLY A 114 -0.08 5.05 -3.76
CA GLY A 114 -0.15 6.43 -4.26
C GLY A 114 -1.51 7.07 -4.01
N GLY A 115 -2.58 6.27 -4.04
CA GLY A 115 -3.94 6.79 -4.19
C GLY A 115 -4.27 7.00 -5.67
N LYS A 116 -5.54 7.32 -5.98
CA LYS A 116 -5.95 7.55 -7.37
C LYS A 116 -5.22 8.76 -7.94
N THR A 117 -4.76 8.66 -9.19
CA THR A 117 -4.33 9.85 -9.94
C THR A 117 -5.56 10.67 -10.35
N VAL A 118 -5.37 11.97 -10.65
CA VAL A 118 -6.46 12.85 -11.11
C VAL A 118 -7.16 12.29 -12.36
N GLU A 119 -6.39 11.63 -13.25
CA GLU A 119 -6.90 10.99 -14.47
C GLU A 119 -7.78 9.76 -14.15
N GLU A 120 -7.43 8.98 -13.13
CA GLU A 120 -8.21 7.81 -12.68
C GLU A 120 -9.52 8.20 -11.95
N GLU A 121 -9.59 9.40 -11.37
CA GLU A 121 -10.82 9.96 -10.80
C GLU A 121 -11.77 10.50 -11.88
N GLN A 122 -11.22 11.11 -12.93
CA GLN A 122 -12.00 11.63 -14.06
C GLN A 122 -12.62 10.51 -14.90
N GLY A 123 -11.86 9.44 -15.22
CA GLY A 123 -12.39 8.31 -16.00
C GLY A 123 -13.52 7.52 -15.33
N ASN A 124 -13.62 7.53 -13.99
CA ASN A 124 -14.72 6.90 -13.25
C ASN A 124 -15.96 7.79 -13.10
N SER A 125 -15.86 9.07 -13.42
CA SER A 125 -16.97 10.04 -13.29
C SER A 125 -17.80 10.17 -14.56
N GLU A 126 -17.29 9.73 -15.71
CA GLU A 126 -17.99 9.80 -17.01
C GLU A 126 -19.01 8.66 -17.25
N ALA A 127 -19.10 7.67 -16.36
CA ALA A 127 -19.99 6.52 -16.52
C ALA A 127 -21.34 6.65 -15.80
N THR A 128 -21.93 7.85 -15.72
CA THR A 128 -23.34 8.00 -15.31
C THR A 128 -24.18 8.48 -16.52
N PRO A 129 -24.85 7.58 -17.25
CA PRO A 129 -25.88 8.00 -18.19
C PRO A 129 -27.12 8.46 -17.41
N SER A 130 -27.52 9.71 -17.66
CA SER A 130 -28.80 10.29 -17.22
C SER A 130 -29.99 9.61 -17.90
#